data_AF-A0A848UKK3-F1
#
_entry.id   AF-A0A848UKK3-F1
#
_cell.length_a   1.000
_cell.length_b   1.000
_cell.length_c   1.000
_cell.angle_alpha   90.00
_cell.angle_beta   90.00
_cell.angle_gamma   90.00
#
_symmetry.space_group_name_H-M   'P 1'
#
loop_
_entity.id
_entity.type
_entity.pdbx_description
1 polymer ?
#
loop_
_entity_poly.entity_id
_entity_poly.type
_entity_poly.pdbx_seq_one_letter_code
_entity_poly.pdbx_strand_id
1 'polypeptide(L)'
;MLLAELEVFHTRPAVPTRRVALGHLVLPVEPAPGFGGLLLGAVVANHIAGVPDDLLPGVVRLISEIERGDRIVQPRLRHRFQVDRHGLANSRHQMVGEGEDVEFDFGTTGSDLAQVLGAIYAVERLEMTSRRIIAPVLLKATRWRGPIGPALIAHLAGSQSTTLSALADPRSWALEMLGFPADAERLTKREIAKQYRVRMRAVHPDHGGAAVDASKAILELNEARRILSERVA
;
A
#
# COMPACT_ATOMS: atom_id res chain seq x y z
N MET A 1 -6.75 3.33 -15.07
CA MET A 1 -6.82 4.65 -14.39
C MET A 1 -5.63 4.79 -13.45
N LEU A 2 -4.99 5.95 -13.37
CA LEU A 2 -3.88 6.17 -12.42
C LEU A 2 -4.40 6.28 -10.99
N LEU A 3 -3.88 5.46 -10.07
CA LEU A 3 -4.27 5.46 -8.64
C LEU A 3 -3.20 6.10 -7.75
N ALA A 4 -1.92 5.82 -8.04
CA ALA A 4 -0.79 6.43 -7.35
C ALA A 4 0.45 6.44 -8.24
N GLU A 5 1.37 7.36 -7.96
CA GLU A 5 2.61 7.53 -8.71
C GLU A 5 3.76 8.01 -7.82
N LEU A 6 4.94 7.45 -8.06
CA LEU A 6 6.21 7.85 -7.48
C LEU A 6 7.26 7.98 -8.59
N GLU A 7 7.83 9.16 -8.76
CA GLU A 7 9.06 9.34 -9.53
C GLU A 7 10.29 9.43 -8.62
N VAL A 8 11.30 8.64 -8.94
CA VAL A 8 12.60 8.62 -8.26
C VAL A 8 13.69 9.01 -9.25
N PHE A 9 14.34 10.14 -8.98
CA PHE A 9 15.54 10.54 -9.69
C PHE A 9 16.77 9.96 -9.00
N HIS A 10 17.66 9.33 -9.75
CA HIS A 10 18.85 8.70 -9.20
C HIS A 10 20.08 8.89 -10.07
N THR A 11 21.24 8.72 -9.47
CA THR A 11 22.51 8.72 -10.19
C THR A 11 22.48 7.70 -11.34
N ARG A 12 22.98 8.11 -12.51
CA ARG A 12 23.21 7.25 -13.66
C ARG A 12 24.28 6.19 -13.35
N PRO A 13 24.22 4.99 -13.96
CA PRO A 13 25.26 3.98 -13.82
C PRO A 13 26.68 4.56 -14.05
N ALA A 14 27.68 4.02 -13.37
CA ALA A 14 29.12 4.38 -13.46
C ALA A 14 29.54 5.78 -12.95
N VAL A 15 28.65 6.60 -12.39
CA VAL A 15 29.02 7.87 -11.75
C VAL A 15 29.36 7.64 -10.26
N PRO A 16 30.48 8.19 -9.74
CA PRO A 16 30.94 7.88 -8.38
C PRO A 16 30.04 8.42 -7.27
N THR A 17 29.39 9.57 -7.50
CA THR A 17 28.51 10.19 -6.48
C THR A 17 27.09 9.64 -6.59
N ARG A 18 26.65 8.88 -5.60
CA ARG A 18 25.29 8.32 -5.52
C ARG A 18 24.31 9.34 -4.95
N ARG A 19 23.31 9.72 -5.74
CA ARG A 19 22.32 10.76 -5.45
C ARG A 19 20.93 10.18 -5.65
N VAL A 20 20.00 10.64 -4.83
CA VAL A 20 18.56 10.37 -4.94
C VAL A 20 17.82 11.69 -4.78
N ALA A 21 16.80 11.89 -5.60
CA ALA A 21 15.86 13.00 -5.50
C ALA A 21 14.45 12.49 -5.82
N LEU A 22 13.42 13.19 -5.33
CA LEU A 22 12.03 12.87 -5.65
C LEU A 22 11.57 13.72 -6.83
N GLY A 23 10.80 13.11 -7.72
CA GLY A 23 10.15 13.72 -8.88
C GLY A 23 8.71 14.16 -8.59
N HIS A 24 7.83 13.88 -9.55
CA HIS A 24 6.39 13.95 -9.38
C HIS A 24 5.88 12.89 -8.37
N LEU A 25 4.89 13.25 -7.56
CA LEU A 25 4.29 12.40 -6.53
C LEU A 25 2.77 12.51 -6.58
N VAL A 26 2.09 11.39 -6.71
CA VAL A 26 0.64 11.26 -6.54
C VAL A 26 0.42 10.15 -5.51
N LEU A 27 0.29 10.54 -4.24
CA LEU A 27 0.27 9.59 -3.12
C LEU A 27 -0.99 9.80 -2.28
N PRO A 28 -2.18 9.38 -2.74
CA PRO A 28 -3.37 9.39 -1.91
C PRO A 28 -3.22 8.34 -0.80
N VAL A 29 -3.25 8.79 0.45
CA VAL A 29 -2.97 7.95 1.63
C VAL A 29 -4.18 7.73 2.53
N GLU A 30 -5.33 8.27 2.13
CA GLU A 30 -6.60 8.07 2.81
C GLU A 30 -7.59 7.35 1.89
N PRO A 31 -8.39 6.40 2.40
CA PRO A 31 -8.28 5.84 3.75
C PRO A 31 -6.99 5.03 3.92
N ALA A 32 -6.33 5.14 5.07
CA ALA A 32 -5.03 4.52 5.28
C ALA A 32 -5.02 2.99 5.05
N PRO A 33 -3.98 2.43 4.39
CA PRO A 33 -2.76 3.10 3.94
C PRO A 33 -2.87 3.88 2.61
N GLY A 34 -4.03 3.82 1.94
CA GLY A 34 -4.30 4.42 0.64
C GLY A 34 -3.46 3.83 -0.50
N PHE A 35 -3.79 4.16 -1.75
CA PHE A 35 -3.02 3.70 -2.91
C PHE A 35 -1.57 4.18 -2.89
N GLY A 36 -1.32 5.38 -2.35
CA GLY A 36 0.03 5.90 -2.13
C GLY A 36 0.83 5.02 -1.18
N GLY A 37 0.29 4.69 0.00
CA GLY A 37 1.00 3.81 0.94
C GLY A 37 1.22 2.40 0.40
N LEU A 38 0.24 1.87 -0.35
CA LEU A 38 0.37 0.58 -1.04
C LEU A 38 1.46 0.60 -2.11
N LEU A 39 1.52 1.64 -2.95
CA LEU A 39 2.57 1.80 -3.96
C LEU A 39 3.96 1.91 -3.32
N LEU A 40 4.12 2.74 -2.28
CA LEU A 40 5.41 2.89 -1.60
C LEU A 40 5.87 1.57 -0.96
N GLY A 41 4.95 0.84 -0.33
CA GLY A 41 5.22 -0.52 0.17
C GLY A 41 5.57 -1.49 -0.97
N ALA A 42 4.89 -1.43 -2.10
CA ALA A 42 5.16 -2.31 -3.24
C ALA A 42 6.52 -2.06 -3.88
N VAL A 43 6.94 -0.79 -4.01
CA VAL A 43 8.30 -0.42 -4.45
C VAL A 43 9.34 -1.01 -3.49
N VAL A 44 9.13 -0.91 -2.16
CA VAL A 44 10.04 -1.54 -1.19
C VAL A 44 10.06 -3.06 -1.36
N ALA A 45 8.90 -3.72 -1.43
CA ALA A 45 8.81 -5.17 -1.58
C ALA A 45 9.48 -5.68 -2.88
N ASN A 46 9.33 -4.95 -3.98
CA ASN A 46 9.90 -5.30 -5.28
C ASN A 46 11.44 -5.22 -5.28
N HIS A 47 12.00 -4.22 -4.61
CA HIS A 47 13.43 -3.91 -4.69
C HIS A 47 14.26 -4.41 -3.48
N ILE A 48 13.65 -4.72 -2.33
CA ILE A 48 14.41 -5.02 -1.10
C ILE A 48 15.36 -6.21 -1.25
N ALA A 49 15.01 -7.20 -2.08
CA ALA A 49 15.85 -8.38 -2.32
C ALA A 49 17.15 -8.06 -3.07
N GLY A 50 17.19 -6.97 -3.84
CA GLY A 50 18.40 -6.49 -4.52
C GLY A 50 19.24 -5.53 -3.69
N VAL A 51 18.80 -5.15 -2.49
CA VAL A 51 19.58 -4.34 -1.55
C VAL A 51 20.62 -5.22 -0.85
N PRO A 52 21.91 -4.82 -0.82
CA PRO A 52 22.94 -5.57 -0.09
C PRO A 52 22.57 -5.80 1.39
N ASP A 53 22.79 -7.02 1.87
CA ASP A 53 22.41 -7.45 3.23
C ASP A 53 23.01 -6.58 4.34
N ASP A 54 24.23 -6.06 4.15
CA ASP A 54 24.91 -5.15 5.08
C ASP A 54 24.18 -3.81 5.24
N LEU A 55 23.33 -3.44 4.29
CA LEU A 55 22.57 -2.19 4.27
C LEU A 55 21.13 -2.34 4.79
N LEU A 56 20.59 -3.56 4.86
CA LEU A 56 19.22 -3.82 5.32
C LEU A 56 18.93 -3.29 6.73
N PRO A 57 19.81 -3.45 7.74
CA PRO A 57 19.57 -2.86 9.07
C PRO A 57 19.45 -1.33 9.01
N GLY A 58 20.22 -0.69 8.13
CA GLY A 58 20.16 0.76 7.95
C GLY A 58 18.90 1.23 7.22
N VAL A 59 18.34 0.41 6.32
CA VAL A 59 17.03 0.66 5.69
C VAL A 59 15.93 0.63 6.74
N VAL A 60 15.87 -0.43 7.55
CA VAL A 60 14.89 -0.57 8.65
C VAL A 60 15.01 0.61 9.62
N ARG A 61 16.24 0.97 10.02
CA ARG A 61 16.48 2.11 10.89
C ARG A 61 15.99 3.43 10.28
N LEU A 62 16.24 3.66 8.99
CA LEU A 62 15.81 4.87 8.29
C LEU A 62 14.28 4.99 8.26
N ILE A 63 13.56 3.88 8.02
CA ILE A 63 12.09 3.88 8.06
C ILE A 63 11.60 4.31 9.44
N SER A 64 12.17 3.76 10.52
CA SER A 64 11.79 4.14 11.89
C SER A 64 12.18 5.57 12.27
N GLU A 65 13.27 6.11 11.72
CA GLU A 65 13.65 7.53 11.90
C GLU A 65 12.59 8.45 11.26
N ILE A 66 12.12 8.14 10.05
CA ILE A 66 11.07 8.91 9.37
C ILE A 66 9.72 8.80 10.08
N GLU A 67 9.37 7.61 10.60
CA GLU A 67 8.18 7.40 11.41
C GLU A 67 8.13 8.33 12.63
N ARG A 68 9.27 8.51 13.31
CA ARG A 68 9.42 9.39 14.47
C ARG A 68 9.53 10.87 14.09
N GLY A 69 9.81 11.18 12.82
CA GLY A 69 10.08 12.54 12.36
C GLY A 69 11.49 13.02 12.72
N ASP A 70 12.44 12.10 12.90
CA ASP A 70 13.83 12.42 13.19
C ASP A 70 14.47 13.15 12.00
N ARG A 71 15.41 14.07 12.30
CA ARG A 71 16.21 14.71 11.25
C ARG A 71 17.18 13.69 10.64
N ILE A 72 17.07 13.47 9.33
CA ILE A 72 17.94 12.53 8.61
C ILE A 72 19.24 13.21 8.18
N VAL A 73 20.36 12.80 8.79
CA VAL A 73 21.70 13.28 8.40
C VAL A 73 22.10 12.66 7.06
N GLN A 74 22.61 13.50 6.15
CA GLN A 74 23.05 13.11 4.81
C GLN A 74 24.58 13.11 4.70
N PRO A 75 25.19 12.20 3.93
CA PRO A 75 24.56 11.13 3.15
C PRO A 75 24.06 9.97 4.02
N ARG A 76 23.04 9.24 3.54
CA ARG A 76 22.46 8.07 4.22
C ARG A 76 22.51 6.86 3.29
N LEU A 77 22.91 5.70 3.81
CA LEU A 77 22.99 4.45 3.04
C LEU A 77 23.77 4.61 1.72
N ARG A 78 24.93 5.28 1.81
CA ARG A 78 25.82 5.59 0.68
C ARG A 78 25.23 6.55 -0.37
N HIS A 79 24.03 7.11 -0.17
CA HIS A 79 23.36 8.03 -1.08
C HIS A 79 23.16 9.40 -0.44
N ARG A 80 23.29 10.46 -1.24
CA ARG A 80 22.89 11.82 -0.86
C ARG A 80 21.48 12.08 -1.37
N PHE A 81 20.56 12.38 -0.47
CA PHE A 81 19.25 12.93 -0.85
C PHE A 81 19.38 14.41 -1.22
N GLN A 82 18.78 14.85 -2.33
CA GLN A 82 18.86 16.23 -2.81
C GLN A 82 17.59 16.67 -3.54
N VAL A 83 17.47 17.98 -3.79
CA VAL A 83 16.35 18.58 -4.55
C VAL A 83 16.68 18.67 -6.04
N ASP A 84 17.93 19.01 -6.39
CA ASP A 84 18.36 19.11 -7.78
C ASP A 84 18.29 17.76 -8.50
N ARG A 85 17.77 17.78 -9.72
CA ARG A 85 17.55 16.60 -10.57
C ARG A 85 18.42 16.62 -11.82
N HIS A 86 19.18 17.70 -12.05
CA HIS A 86 19.94 17.86 -13.27
C HIS A 86 20.99 16.75 -13.43
N GLY A 87 20.98 16.10 -14.61
CA GLY A 87 21.90 15.01 -14.94
C GLY A 87 21.64 13.69 -14.23
N LEU A 88 20.53 13.55 -13.50
CA LEU A 88 20.03 12.29 -12.94
C LEU A 88 19.16 11.54 -13.96
N ALA A 89 19.11 10.20 -13.85
CA ALA A 89 18.10 9.37 -14.51
C ALA A 89 16.82 9.33 -13.66
N ASN A 90 15.71 8.88 -14.26
CA ASN A 90 14.40 8.79 -13.61
C ASN A 90 13.90 7.32 -13.68
N SER A 91 13.37 6.83 -12.58
CA SER A 91 12.49 5.67 -12.51
C SER A 91 11.09 6.10 -12.08
N ARG A 92 10.06 5.65 -12.80
CA ARG A 92 8.65 5.94 -12.49
C ARG A 92 7.96 4.66 -12.04
N HIS A 93 7.26 4.73 -10.92
CA HIS A 93 6.48 3.63 -10.35
C HIS A 93 5.03 4.05 -10.24
N GLN A 94 4.12 3.20 -10.69
CA GLN A 94 2.69 3.49 -10.72
C GLN A 94 1.88 2.34 -10.14
N MET A 95 0.75 2.71 -9.55
CA MET A 95 -0.35 1.80 -9.26
C MET A 95 -1.52 2.20 -10.16
N VAL A 96 -2.03 1.26 -10.95
CA VAL A 96 -3.06 1.51 -11.95
C VAL A 96 -4.25 0.60 -11.72
N GLY A 97 -5.46 1.15 -11.83
CA GLY A 97 -6.70 0.39 -11.74
C GLY A 97 -7.22 0.00 -13.13
N GLU A 98 -7.61 -1.27 -13.28
CA GLU A 98 -8.25 -1.84 -14.46
C GLU A 98 -9.56 -2.53 -14.05
N GLY A 99 -10.70 -1.83 -14.21
CA GLY A 99 -11.96 -2.31 -13.64
C GLY A 99 -11.89 -2.38 -12.12
N GLU A 100 -12.12 -3.57 -11.55
CA GLU A 100 -11.98 -3.84 -10.12
C GLU A 100 -10.58 -4.35 -9.72
N ASP A 101 -9.70 -4.58 -10.70
CA ASP A 101 -8.35 -5.06 -10.48
C ASP A 101 -7.36 -3.90 -10.35
N VAL A 102 -6.25 -4.17 -9.68
CA VAL A 102 -5.17 -3.21 -9.50
C VAL A 102 -3.83 -3.84 -9.82
N GLU A 103 -3.04 -3.13 -10.61
CA GLU A 103 -1.72 -3.56 -11.06
C GLU A 103 -0.64 -2.53 -10.66
N PHE A 104 0.60 -3.02 -10.64
CA PHE A 104 1.79 -2.19 -10.43
C PHE A 104 2.63 -2.15 -11.71
N ASP A 105 3.03 -0.96 -12.11
CA ASP A 105 4.00 -0.74 -13.18
C ASP A 105 5.28 -0.12 -12.59
N PHE A 106 6.41 -0.81 -12.76
CA PHE A 106 7.71 -0.42 -12.23
C PHE A 106 8.70 -0.11 -13.36
N GLY A 107 8.71 1.13 -13.83
CA GLY A 107 9.66 1.65 -14.82
C GLY A 107 11.04 1.92 -14.22
N THR A 108 11.79 0.88 -13.86
CA THR A 108 13.06 1.00 -13.14
C THR A 108 14.27 1.06 -14.08
N THR A 109 15.14 2.07 -13.89
CA THR A 109 16.44 2.18 -14.59
C THR A 109 17.64 2.34 -13.64
N GLY A 110 17.42 2.32 -12.33
CA GLY A 110 18.42 2.54 -11.28
C GLY A 110 18.61 1.37 -10.32
N SER A 111 19.54 1.51 -9.38
CA SER A 111 19.78 0.48 -8.35
C SER A 111 18.59 0.31 -7.42
N ASP A 112 18.36 -0.91 -6.94
CA ASP A 112 17.31 -1.24 -5.97
C ASP A 112 17.31 -0.35 -4.73
N LEU A 113 18.49 -0.10 -4.16
CA LEU A 113 18.63 0.77 -2.99
C LEU A 113 18.17 2.20 -3.29
N ALA A 114 18.35 2.71 -4.51
CA ALA A 114 17.87 4.04 -4.87
C ALA A 114 16.34 4.07 -4.91
N GLN A 115 15.68 3.00 -5.40
CA GLN A 115 14.22 2.90 -5.43
C GLN A 115 13.64 2.79 -4.01
N VAL A 116 14.24 1.94 -3.18
CA VAL A 116 13.88 1.80 -1.75
C VAL A 116 14.04 3.14 -1.03
N LEU A 117 15.16 3.85 -1.22
CA LEU A 117 15.36 5.17 -0.65
C LEU A 117 14.34 6.20 -1.17
N GLY A 118 14.02 6.18 -2.47
CA GLY A 118 12.99 7.03 -3.06
C GLY A 118 11.64 6.84 -2.38
N ALA A 119 11.20 5.59 -2.20
CA ALA A 119 9.94 5.29 -1.50
C ALA A 119 9.96 5.77 -0.04
N ILE A 120 11.07 5.54 0.66
CA ILE A 120 11.25 5.96 2.06
C ILE A 120 11.22 7.49 2.20
N TYR A 121 11.96 8.22 1.38
CA TYR A 121 11.96 9.69 1.41
C TYR A 121 10.64 10.30 0.93
N ALA A 122 9.85 9.59 0.12
CA ALA A 122 8.50 10.01 -0.23
C ALA A 122 7.57 9.99 0.99
N VAL A 123 7.73 9.02 1.91
CA VAL A 123 7.01 9.03 3.19
C VAL A 123 7.37 10.26 4.02
N GLU A 124 8.64 10.69 4.02
CA GLU A 124 9.07 11.92 4.69
C GLU A 124 8.37 13.18 4.16
N ARG A 125 7.72 13.15 2.98
CA ARG A 125 6.95 14.28 2.44
C ARG A 125 5.52 14.36 2.95
N LEU A 126 5.03 13.29 3.55
CA LEU A 126 3.67 13.22 4.08
C LEU A 126 3.56 13.92 5.43
N GLU A 127 2.34 14.17 5.89
CA GLU A 127 2.10 14.65 7.24
C GLU A 127 2.49 13.59 8.29
N MET A 128 2.84 14.04 9.49
CA MET A 128 3.35 13.16 10.56
C MET A 128 2.38 12.03 10.94
N THR A 129 1.07 12.28 10.88
CA THR A 129 0.02 11.27 11.10
C THR A 129 0.10 10.16 10.06
N SER A 130 0.15 10.51 8.77
CA SER A 130 0.30 9.55 7.67
C SER A 130 1.64 8.81 7.74
N ARG A 131 2.74 9.49 8.12
CA ARG A 131 4.05 8.83 8.30
C ARG A 131 3.99 7.68 9.31
N ARG A 132 3.35 7.91 10.45
CA ARG A 132 3.19 6.90 11.52
C ARG A 132 2.37 5.69 11.07
N ILE A 133 1.48 5.86 10.09
CA ILE A 133 0.68 4.76 9.56
C ILE A 133 1.42 4.03 8.43
N ILE A 134 2.12 4.77 7.55
CA ILE A 134 2.73 4.20 6.34
C ILE A 134 4.11 3.61 6.62
N ALA A 135 4.91 4.15 7.54
CA ALA A 135 6.23 3.59 7.86
C ALA A 135 6.14 2.11 8.31
N PRO A 136 5.18 1.70 9.16
CA PRO A 136 4.91 0.28 9.43
C PRO A 136 4.59 -0.57 8.19
N VAL A 137 3.91 0.00 7.19
CA VAL A 137 3.63 -0.68 5.90
C VAL A 137 4.93 -0.94 5.14
N LEU A 138 5.84 0.03 5.10
CA LEU A 138 7.17 -0.16 4.50
C LEU A 138 7.99 -1.21 5.26
N LEU A 139 7.97 -1.20 6.59
CA LEU A 139 8.61 -2.24 7.40
C LEU A 139 8.06 -3.63 7.09
N LYS A 140 6.74 -3.75 6.94
CA LYS A 140 6.08 -4.99 6.54
C LYS A 140 6.53 -5.44 5.15
N ALA A 141 6.61 -4.51 4.19
CA ALA A 141 7.09 -4.76 2.84
C ALA A 141 8.53 -5.28 2.78
N THR A 142 9.43 -4.86 3.68
CA THR A 142 10.82 -5.39 3.72
C THR A 142 10.90 -6.89 3.96
N ARG A 143 9.82 -7.50 4.48
CA ARG A 143 9.74 -8.93 4.81
C ARG A 143 8.97 -9.74 3.76
N TRP A 144 8.44 -9.09 2.73
CA TRP A 144 7.68 -9.75 1.69
C TRP A 144 8.58 -10.68 0.86
N ARG A 145 8.08 -11.89 0.60
CA ARG A 145 8.77 -12.93 -0.20
C ARG A 145 7.90 -13.52 -1.31
N GLY A 146 6.65 -13.09 -1.41
CA GLY A 146 5.69 -13.58 -2.40
C GLY A 146 5.75 -12.80 -3.72
N PRO A 147 4.86 -13.11 -4.68
CA PRO A 147 4.75 -12.34 -5.91
C PRO A 147 4.26 -10.92 -5.65
N ILE A 148 4.61 -9.99 -6.52
CA ILE A 148 3.99 -8.65 -6.57
C ILE A 148 2.60 -8.81 -7.19
N GLY A 149 1.57 -8.22 -6.56
CA GLY A 149 0.18 -8.30 -7.04
C GLY A 149 -0.82 -8.37 -5.88
N PRO A 150 -1.99 -9.02 -6.08
CA PRO A 150 -3.07 -9.04 -5.09
C PRO A 150 -2.63 -9.55 -3.71
N ALA A 151 -1.82 -10.61 -3.64
CA ALA A 151 -1.35 -11.15 -2.37
C ALA A 151 -0.50 -10.14 -1.56
N LEU A 152 0.30 -9.33 -2.25
CA LEU A 152 1.04 -8.24 -1.62
C LEU A 152 0.10 -7.13 -1.15
N ILE A 153 -0.91 -6.76 -1.96
CA ILE A 153 -1.90 -5.73 -1.58
C ILE A 153 -2.64 -6.16 -0.31
N ALA A 154 -3.17 -7.38 -0.28
CA ALA A 154 -3.83 -7.95 0.91
C ALA A 154 -2.89 -7.93 2.12
N HIS A 155 -1.62 -8.33 1.91
CA HIS A 155 -0.61 -8.29 2.95
C HIS A 155 -0.37 -6.86 3.48
N LEU A 156 -0.18 -5.87 2.62
CA LEU A 156 0.13 -4.50 3.04
C LEU A 156 -1.08 -3.78 3.64
N ALA A 157 -2.26 -3.93 3.04
CA ALA A 157 -3.50 -3.33 3.51
C ALA A 157 -4.01 -3.96 4.82
N GLY A 158 -3.61 -5.20 5.12
CA GLY A 158 -4.21 -5.97 6.21
C GLY A 158 -5.67 -6.34 5.95
N SER A 159 -6.09 -6.31 4.67
CA SER A 159 -7.43 -6.63 4.19
C SER A 159 -7.42 -7.98 3.47
N GLN A 160 -8.53 -8.71 3.56
CA GLN A 160 -8.75 -9.91 2.75
C GLN A 160 -9.32 -9.59 1.35
N SER A 161 -9.90 -8.39 1.17
CA SER A 161 -10.33 -7.91 -0.14
C SER A 161 -9.27 -7.02 -0.78
N THR A 162 -9.04 -7.24 -2.07
CA THR A 162 -8.11 -6.46 -2.91
C THR A 162 -8.82 -5.76 -4.05
N THR A 163 -10.16 -5.76 -4.08
CA THR A 163 -10.92 -5.08 -5.14
C THR A 163 -10.72 -3.57 -5.03
N LEU A 164 -10.67 -2.90 -6.18
CA LEU A 164 -10.44 -1.46 -6.25
C LEU A 164 -11.46 -0.68 -5.40
N SER A 165 -12.73 -1.03 -5.50
CA SER A 165 -13.82 -0.43 -4.72
C SER A 165 -13.59 -0.56 -3.20
N ALA A 166 -13.17 -1.74 -2.73
CA ALA A 166 -12.89 -1.99 -1.32
C ALA A 166 -11.67 -1.20 -0.82
N LEU A 167 -10.69 -0.95 -1.67
CA LEU A 167 -9.50 -0.17 -1.33
C LEU A 167 -9.76 1.35 -1.37
N ALA A 168 -10.56 1.81 -2.34
CA ALA A 168 -10.86 3.22 -2.54
C ALA A 168 -11.78 3.78 -1.45
N ASP A 169 -12.86 3.07 -1.13
CA ASP A 169 -13.77 3.41 -0.04
C ASP A 169 -14.25 2.13 0.68
N PRO A 170 -13.44 1.62 1.64
CA PRO A 170 -13.73 0.38 2.35
C PRO A 170 -15.08 0.41 3.08
N ARG A 171 -15.51 1.59 3.56
CA ARG A 171 -16.78 1.70 4.30
C ARG A 171 -17.95 1.60 3.35
N SER A 172 -17.97 2.39 2.29
CA SER A 172 -19.06 2.37 1.32
C SER A 172 -19.18 1.00 0.67
N TRP A 173 -18.05 0.40 0.30
CA TRP A 173 -18.00 -0.99 -0.16
C TRP A 173 -18.62 -1.96 0.85
N ALA A 174 -18.24 -1.87 2.13
CA ALA A 174 -18.77 -2.78 3.15
C ALA A 174 -20.27 -2.58 3.43
N LEU A 175 -20.78 -1.35 3.34
CA LEU A 175 -22.22 -1.05 3.43
C LEU A 175 -22.98 -1.73 2.29
N GLU A 176 -22.50 -1.57 1.06
CA GLU A 176 -23.09 -2.19 -0.12
C GLU A 176 -23.08 -3.73 -0.02
N MET A 177 -21.92 -4.32 0.31
CA MET A 177 -21.77 -5.77 0.46
C MET A 177 -22.72 -6.38 1.49
N LEU A 178 -23.01 -5.66 2.58
CA LEU A 178 -23.97 -6.11 3.59
C LEU A 178 -25.41 -5.64 3.32
N GLY A 179 -25.64 -4.84 2.28
CA GLY A 179 -26.95 -4.37 1.87
C GLY A 179 -27.54 -3.27 2.76
N PHE A 180 -26.69 -2.43 3.35
CA PHE A 180 -27.11 -1.23 4.05
C PHE A 180 -27.22 -0.05 3.06
N PRO A 181 -28.05 0.97 3.38
CA PRO A 181 -28.03 2.24 2.67
C PRO A 181 -26.64 2.89 2.73
N ALA A 182 -26.25 3.59 1.66
CA ALA A 182 -24.94 4.25 1.56
C ALA A 182 -24.76 5.37 2.60
N ASP A 183 -25.86 6.00 3.02
CA ASP A 183 -25.92 7.06 4.03
C ASP A 183 -26.11 6.52 5.46
N ALA A 184 -25.98 5.21 5.68
CA ALA A 184 -26.07 4.64 7.02
C ALA A 184 -24.91 5.09 7.91
N GLU A 185 -25.15 6.09 8.76
CA GLU A 185 -24.13 6.67 9.65
C GLU A 185 -23.91 5.82 10.91
N ARG A 186 -25.00 5.41 11.58
CA ARG A 186 -24.95 4.69 12.86
C ARG A 186 -25.53 3.29 12.72
N LEU A 187 -24.63 2.30 12.63
CA LEU A 187 -25.00 0.89 12.66
C LEU A 187 -24.65 0.30 14.02
N THR A 188 -25.55 -0.51 14.56
CA THR A 188 -25.28 -1.31 15.76
C THR A 188 -24.61 -2.63 15.39
N LYS A 189 -23.81 -3.19 16.32
CA LYS A 189 -23.22 -4.54 16.16
C LYS A 189 -24.29 -5.60 15.86
N ARG A 190 -25.51 -5.43 16.41
CA ARG A 190 -26.64 -6.34 16.19
C ARG A 190 -27.16 -6.28 14.76
N GLU A 191 -27.26 -5.08 14.18
CA GLU A 191 -27.69 -4.90 12.79
C GLU A 191 -26.68 -5.49 11.81
N ILE A 192 -25.39 -5.19 12.00
CA ILE A 192 -24.30 -5.76 11.20
C ILE A 192 -24.35 -7.29 11.25
N ALA A 193 -24.43 -7.87 12.44
CA ALA A 193 -24.50 -9.32 12.61
C ALA A 193 -25.80 -9.95 12.04
N LYS A 194 -26.90 -9.20 12.00
CA LYS A 194 -28.15 -9.64 11.36
C LYS A 194 -27.97 -9.70 9.84
N GLN A 195 -27.52 -8.62 9.22
CA GLN A 195 -27.34 -8.58 7.76
C GLN A 195 -26.29 -9.56 7.27
N TYR A 196 -25.15 -9.65 7.97
CA TYR A 196 -24.12 -10.63 7.67
C TYR A 196 -24.69 -12.06 7.63
N ARG A 197 -25.49 -12.47 8.61
CA ARG A 197 -26.11 -13.82 8.64
C ARG A 197 -27.10 -14.04 7.50
N VAL A 198 -27.84 -13.00 7.09
CA VAL A 198 -28.77 -13.08 5.96
C VAL A 198 -27.98 -13.29 4.66
N ARG A 199 -26.95 -12.47 4.40
CA ARG A 199 -26.12 -12.57 3.20
C ARG A 199 -25.31 -13.86 3.15
N MET A 200 -24.73 -14.27 4.29
CA MET A 200 -23.96 -15.51 4.40
C MET A 200 -24.80 -16.73 4.04
N ARG A 201 -26.06 -16.79 4.49
CA ARG A 201 -26.97 -17.88 4.12
C ARG A 201 -27.27 -17.94 2.62
N ALA A 202 -27.27 -16.80 1.92
CA ALA A 202 -27.55 -16.77 0.49
C ALA A 202 -26.38 -17.27 -0.36
N VAL A 203 -25.14 -17.11 0.11
CA VAL A 203 -23.92 -17.51 -0.63
C VAL A 203 -23.42 -18.91 -0.26
N HIS A 204 -23.83 -19.45 0.88
CA HIS A 204 -23.32 -20.71 1.38
C HIS A 204 -23.80 -21.90 0.51
N PRO A 205 -22.90 -22.81 0.08
CA PRO A 205 -23.28 -23.98 -0.75
C PRO A 205 -24.34 -24.88 -0.09
N ASP A 206 -24.25 -25.10 1.23
CA ASP A 206 -25.24 -25.88 2.02
C ASP A 206 -26.66 -25.27 2.00
N HIS A 207 -26.82 -24.05 1.51
CA HIS A 207 -28.09 -23.35 1.40
C HIS A 207 -28.46 -23.02 -0.06
N GLY A 208 -27.82 -23.69 -1.03
CA GLY A 208 -28.14 -23.55 -2.46
C GLY A 208 -27.31 -22.49 -3.21
N GLY A 209 -26.25 -21.97 -2.59
CA GLY A 209 -25.29 -21.08 -3.26
C GLY A 209 -24.45 -21.79 -4.32
N ALA A 210 -24.04 -21.07 -5.36
CA ALA A 210 -23.16 -21.60 -6.41
C ALA A 210 -21.76 -21.91 -5.84
N ALA A 211 -21.39 -23.19 -5.81
CA ALA A 211 -20.17 -23.65 -5.14
C ALA A 211 -18.87 -23.02 -5.69
N VAL A 212 -18.85 -22.63 -6.97
CA VAL A 212 -17.67 -22.06 -7.64
C VAL A 212 -17.34 -20.65 -7.11
N ASP A 213 -18.36 -19.83 -6.84
CA ASP A 213 -18.17 -18.43 -6.42
C ASP A 213 -18.31 -18.23 -4.90
N ALA A 214 -18.86 -19.23 -4.20
CA ALA A 214 -19.15 -19.15 -2.78
C ALA A 214 -17.91 -18.78 -1.94
N SER A 215 -16.73 -19.32 -2.25
CA SER A 215 -15.52 -19.05 -1.48
C SER A 215 -15.13 -17.56 -1.51
N LYS A 216 -15.12 -16.94 -2.69
CA LYS A 216 -14.82 -15.52 -2.86
C LYS A 216 -15.86 -14.65 -2.16
N ALA A 217 -17.14 -14.93 -2.37
CA ALA A 217 -18.23 -14.18 -1.75
C ALA A 217 -18.20 -14.26 -0.22
N ILE A 218 -17.85 -15.42 0.35
CA ILE A 218 -17.70 -15.61 1.80
C ILE A 218 -16.55 -14.74 2.35
N LEU A 219 -15.40 -14.71 1.66
CA LEU A 219 -14.26 -13.88 2.06
C LEU A 219 -14.61 -12.38 2.06
N GLU A 220 -15.30 -11.91 1.02
CA GLU A 220 -15.74 -10.51 0.91
C GLU A 220 -16.77 -10.16 2.01
N LEU A 221 -17.72 -11.04 2.31
CA LEU A 221 -18.67 -10.83 3.42
C LEU A 221 -17.99 -10.78 4.79
N ASN A 222 -16.97 -11.61 5.01
CA ASN A 222 -16.18 -11.59 6.24
C ASN A 222 -15.44 -10.25 6.39
N GLU A 223 -14.84 -9.76 5.31
CA GLU A 223 -14.12 -8.49 5.29
C GLU A 223 -15.05 -7.30 5.48
N ALA A 224 -16.21 -7.26 4.80
CA ALA A 224 -17.22 -6.22 4.97
C ALA A 224 -17.70 -6.16 6.43
N ARG A 225 -17.95 -7.32 7.06
CA ARG A 225 -18.30 -7.39 8.48
C ARG A 225 -17.18 -6.84 9.37
N ARG A 226 -15.92 -7.18 9.10
CA ARG A 226 -14.75 -6.71 9.86
C ARG A 226 -14.68 -5.19 9.85
N ILE A 227 -14.71 -4.59 8.65
CA ILE A 227 -14.64 -3.14 8.43
C ILE A 227 -15.73 -2.39 9.19
N LEU A 228 -16.99 -2.83 9.07
CA LEU A 228 -18.09 -2.14 9.78
C LEU A 228 -18.04 -2.37 11.29
N SER A 229 -17.53 -3.50 11.77
CA SER A 229 -17.50 -3.83 13.21
C SER A 229 -16.39 -3.09 13.97
N GLU A 230 -15.24 -2.85 13.34
CA GLU A 230 -14.11 -2.11 13.94
C GLU A 230 -14.46 -0.64 14.23
N ARG A 231 -15.41 -0.05 13.48
CA ARG A 231 -15.85 1.34 13.64
C ARG A 231 -17.01 1.55 14.63
N VAL A 232 -17.58 0.48 15.16
CA VAL A 232 -18.66 0.53 16.18
C VAL A 232 -18.11 0.27 17.60
N ALA A 233 -16.83 -0.08 17.72
CA ALA A 233 -16.13 -0.18 18.99
C ALA A 233 -15.61 1.19 19.43
#